data_AF-A0A967D209-F1
#
_entry.id   AF-A0A967D209-F1
#
_cell.length_a   1.000
_cell.length_b   1.000
_cell.length_c   1.000
_cell.angle_alpha   90.00
_cell.angle_beta   90.00
_cell.angle_gamma   90.00
#
_symmetry.space_group_name_H-M   'P 1'
#
loop_
_entity.id
_entity.type
_entity.pdbx_description
1 polymer ?
#
loop_
_entity_poly.entity_id
_entity_poly.type
_entity_poly.pdbx_seq_one_letter_code
_entity_poly.pdbx_strand_id
1 'polypeptide(L)'
;MRFGETGGYVRDYPIPEAWRYRDYCVRALNADVPYDRLVAEHLAGDLLPPRHNPTLKINEAVLGTGHLRLMEISSTATDVALEEAQMLESQIDTLGKAFQGLTISCARCHDHKFDAISQRDYYALFGTLASGRQTQAVIDDEAVRQTGVAEMTDLKRQLTTAVTAAWREDLAALGDALAAELSGETDSLGIQPTLRTLLDQAQAA
;
A
#
# COMPACT_ATOMS: atom_id res chain seq x y z
N MET A 1 21.04 6.53 -1.94
CA MET A 1 19.88 5.62 -1.86
C MET A 1 19.75 5.16 -0.42
N ARG A 2 18.53 5.06 0.11
CA ARG A 2 18.30 4.65 1.51
C ARG A 2 17.78 3.21 1.56
N PHE A 3 18.23 2.46 2.54
CA PHE A 3 17.75 1.12 2.84
C PHE A 3 17.69 0.93 4.36
N GLY A 4 16.62 0.28 4.82
CA GLY A 4 16.43 -0.19 6.18
C GLY A 4 15.41 -1.32 6.17
N GLU A 5 15.61 -2.34 7.02
CA GLU A 5 14.67 -3.46 7.15
C GLU A 5 13.53 -3.14 8.13
N THR A 6 13.61 -1.98 8.80
CA THR A 6 12.65 -1.48 9.78
C THR A 6 12.33 -0.01 9.54
N GLY A 7 11.25 0.47 10.16
CA GLY A 7 10.80 1.86 10.06
C GLY A 7 11.71 2.89 10.72
N GLY A 8 12.73 2.47 11.48
CA GLY A 8 13.81 3.31 12.01
C GLY A 8 13.38 4.40 13.00
N TYR A 9 12.10 4.46 13.34
CA TYR A 9 11.49 5.47 14.20
C TYR A 9 10.80 4.84 15.42
N VAL A 10 9.89 5.57 16.08
CA VAL A 10 9.20 5.11 17.30
C VAL A 10 8.54 3.73 17.10
N ARG A 11 8.84 2.79 18.02
CA ARG A 11 8.46 1.35 18.02
C ARG A 11 9.10 0.48 16.93
N ASP A 12 10.02 1.04 16.14
CA ASP A 12 10.88 0.39 15.14
C ASP A 12 10.35 -0.95 14.60
N TYR A 13 9.33 -0.88 13.75
CA TYR A 13 8.65 -2.06 13.23
C TYR A 13 9.30 -2.55 11.94
N PRO A 14 9.27 -3.86 11.64
CA PRO A 14 9.81 -4.39 10.39
C PRO A 14 9.03 -3.88 9.18
N ILE A 15 9.74 -3.51 8.11
CA ILE A 15 9.12 -3.18 6.81
C ILE A 15 8.99 -4.49 6.02
N PRO A 16 7.75 -4.97 5.76
CA PRO A 16 7.55 -6.19 5.00
C PRO A 16 8.22 -6.11 3.62
N GLU A 17 8.85 -7.21 3.19
CA GLU A 17 9.48 -7.34 1.88
C GLU A 17 10.62 -6.36 1.56
N ALA A 18 11.13 -5.58 2.52
CA ALA A 18 12.22 -4.62 2.29
C ALA A 18 13.47 -5.26 1.67
N TRP A 19 13.76 -6.51 2.03
CA TRP A 19 14.86 -7.31 1.48
C TRP A 19 14.83 -7.41 -0.05
N ARG A 20 13.65 -7.30 -0.69
CA ARG A 20 13.53 -7.34 -2.15
C ARG A 20 14.21 -6.17 -2.84
N TYR A 21 14.17 -4.98 -2.23
CA TYR A 21 14.89 -3.80 -2.75
C TYR A 21 16.40 -4.01 -2.66
N ARG A 22 16.90 -4.50 -1.51
CA ARG A 22 18.32 -4.84 -1.33
C ARG A 22 18.78 -5.83 -2.39
N ASP A 23 18.05 -6.92 -2.56
CA ASP A 23 18.44 -7.95 -3.51
C ASP A 23 18.30 -7.46 -4.96
N TYR A 24 17.34 -6.59 -5.26
CA TYR A 24 17.26 -5.89 -6.55
C TYR A 24 18.53 -5.08 -6.83
N CYS A 25 19.00 -4.27 -5.86
CA CYS A 25 20.23 -3.49 -6.05
C CYS A 25 21.42 -4.38 -6.37
N VAL A 26 21.57 -5.50 -5.65
CA VAL A 26 22.64 -6.48 -5.91
C VAL A 26 22.50 -7.08 -7.31
N ARG A 27 21.30 -7.51 -7.71
CA ARG A 27 21.05 -8.08 -9.04
C ARG A 27 21.26 -7.07 -10.16
N ALA A 28 20.84 -5.82 -9.98
CA ALA A 28 20.98 -4.76 -10.98
C ALA A 28 22.46 -4.42 -11.21
N LEU A 29 23.26 -4.33 -10.14
CA LEU A 29 24.70 -4.14 -10.24
C LEU A 29 25.39 -5.34 -10.88
N ASN A 30 25.08 -6.57 -10.46
CA ASN A 30 25.69 -7.79 -11.03
C ASN A 30 25.31 -8.04 -12.50
N ALA A 31 24.18 -7.51 -12.95
CA ALA A 31 23.72 -7.61 -14.33
C ALA A 31 24.20 -6.44 -15.21
N ASP A 32 25.06 -5.56 -14.68
CA ASP A 32 25.55 -4.36 -15.37
C ASP A 32 24.41 -3.53 -15.98
N VAL A 33 23.32 -3.34 -15.22
CA VAL A 33 22.21 -2.49 -15.67
C VAL A 33 22.76 -1.09 -15.99
N PRO A 34 22.51 -0.55 -17.21
CA PRO A 34 23.00 0.77 -17.58
C PRO A 34 22.61 1.83 -16.56
N TYR A 35 23.52 2.77 -16.27
CA TYR A 35 23.30 3.74 -15.19
C TYR A 35 22.06 4.62 -15.41
N ASP A 36 21.83 5.07 -16.64
CA ASP A 36 20.62 5.81 -17.02
C ASP A 36 19.36 5.00 -16.74
N ARG A 37 19.38 3.71 -17.05
CA ARG A 37 18.29 2.80 -16.74
C ARG A 37 18.13 2.59 -15.23
N LEU A 38 19.24 2.41 -14.50
CA LEU A 38 19.23 2.24 -13.05
C LEU A 38 18.61 3.45 -12.36
N VAL A 39 18.99 4.67 -12.75
CA VAL A 39 18.42 5.91 -12.22
C VAL A 39 16.93 6.01 -12.55
N ALA A 40 16.54 5.72 -13.79
CA ALA A 40 15.13 5.73 -14.18
C ALA A 40 14.30 4.74 -13.36
N GLU A 41 14.81 3.53 -13.10
CA GLU A 41 14.13 2.52 -12.27
C GLU A 41 13.92 3.01 -10.83
N HIS A 42 14.88 3.75 -10.26
CA HIS A 42 14.72 4.31 -8.90
C HIS A 42 13.73 5.47 -8.82
N LEU A 43 13.57 6.24 -9.90
CA LEU A 43 12.66 7.39 -9.94
C LEU A 43 11.23 7.01 -10.32
N ALA A 44 11.06 6.04 -11.23
CA ALA A 44 9.76 5.75 -11.86
C ALA A 44 9.66 4.31 -12.38
N GLY A 45 10.36 3.35 -11.77
CA GLY A 45 10.42 1.96 -12.23
C GLY A 45 9.07 1.24 -12.37
N ASP A 46 8.02 1.73 -11.70
CA ASP A 46 6.63 1.30 -11.85
C ASP A 46 5.96 1.79 -13.15
N LEU A 47 6.46 2.87 -13.74
CA LEU A 47 5.98 3.46 -14.99
C LEU A 47 6.82 3.05 -16.21
N LEU A 48 7.93 2.36 -16.00
CA LEU A 48 8.83 1.94 -17.07
C LEU A 48 8.39 0.63 -17.72
N PRO A 49 8.80 0.37 -18.97
CA PRO A 49 8.74 -0.98 -19.53
C PRO A 49 9.40 -1.98 -18.58
N PRO A 50 8.75 -3.14 -18.31
CA PRO A 50 9.23 -4.07 -17.31
C PRO A 50 10.60 -4.64 -17.68
N ARG A 51 11.47 -4.80 -16.68
CA ARG A 51 12.74 -5.51 -16.82
C ARG A 51 12.61 -6.87 -16.16
N HIS A 52 12.25 -7.86 -16.95
CA HIS A 52 11.95 -9.20 -16.46
C HIS A 52 13.21 -9.95 -16.02
N ASN A 53 13.15 -10.53 -14.83
CA ASN A 53 14.12 -11.53 -14.40
C ASN A 53 13.69 -12.90 -14.94
N PRO A 54 14.46 -13.53 -15.84
CA PRO A 54 14.03 -14.76 -16.50
C PRO A 54 13.95 -15.96 -15.55
N THR A 55 14.68 -15.94 -14.43
CA THR A 55 14.72 -17.02 -13.44
C THR A 55 13.64 -16.84 -12.39
N LEU A 56 13.55 -15.64 -11.80
CA LEU A 56 12.62 -15.33 -10.72
C LEU A 56 11.20 -15.04 -11.22
N LYS A 57 11.04 -14.76 -12.53
CA LYS A 57 9.76 -14.37 -13.15
C LYS A 57 9.13 -13.16 -12.48
N ILE A 58 9.94 -12.13 -12.23
CA ILE A 58 9.52 -10.85 -11.65
C ILE A 58 9.98 -9.68 -12.51
N ASN A 59 9.22 -8.59 -12.47
CA ASN A 59 9.61 -7.29 -12.97
C ASN A 59 10.53 -6.59 -11.95
N GLU A 60 11.81 -6.51 -12.28
CA GLU A 60 12.82 -5.87 -11.44
C GLU A 60 12.68 -4.34 -11.42
N ALA A 61 12.17 -3.72 -12.49
CA ALA A 61 12.13 -2.26 -12.61
C ALA A 61 11.33 -1.61 -11.48
N VAL A 62 10.16 -2.18 -11.16
CA VAL A 62 9.27 -1.71 -10.08
C VAL A 62 9.97 -1.70 -8.72
N LEU A 63 10.90 -2.62 -8.48
CA LEU A 63 11.60 -2.68 -7.20
C LEU A 63 12.44 -1.42 -6.95
N GLY A 64 12.93 -0.76 -8.01
CA GLY A 64 13.73 0.46 -7.89
C GLY A 64 13.04 1.59 -7.11
N THR A 65 11.73 1.77 -7.26
CA THR A 65 10.97 2.81 -6.55
C THR A 65 10.79 2.50 -5.06
N GLY A 66 11.11 1.28 -4.62
CA GLY A 66 11.01 0.87 -3.21
C GLY A 66 11.79 1.78 -2.26
N HIS A 67 12.91 2.36 -2.70
CA HIS A 67 13.72 3.27 -1.88
C HIS A 67 12.95 4.51 -1.40
N LEU A 68 11.91 4.95 -2.12
CA LEU A 68 11.07 6.08 -1.75
C LEU A 68 10.19 5.77 -0.52
N ARG A 69 10.06 4.49 -0.17
CA ARG A 69 9.31 4.01 1.01
C ARG A 69 10.22 3.60 2.17
N LEU A 70 11.52 3.45 1.95
CA LEU A 70 12.49 3.00 2.96
C LEU A 70 13.03 4.17 3.82
N MET A 71 12.14 5.08 4.22
CA MET A 71 12.41 6.23 5.09
C MET A 71 11.96 5.97 6.52
N GLU A 72 12.29 6.89 7.42
CA GLU A 72 11.74 6.88 8.78
C GLU A 72 10.23 7.06 8.74
N ILE A 73 9.50 6.15 9.40
CA ILE A 73 8.04 6.17 9.45
C ILE A 73 7.59 5.80 10.86
N SER A 74 6.74 6.64 11.44
CA SER A 74 6.05 6.37 12.69
C SER A 74 4.90 5.39 12.51
N SER A 75 4.82 4.38 13.39
CA SER A 75 3.64 3.50 13.51
C SER A 75 2.49 4.16 14.28
N THR A 76 2.76 5.28 14.96
CA THR A 76 1.80 5.98 15.82
C THR A 76 1.96 7.48 15.65
N ALA A 77 1.81 7.96 14.42
CA ALA A 77 1.83 9.39 14.13
C ALA A 77 0.71 10.09 14.92
N THR A 78 1.10 11.05 15.77
CA THR A 78 0.15 11.90 16.50
C THR A 78 -0.30 13.10 15.66
N ASP A 79 0.53 13.51 14.71
CA ASP A 79 0.22 14.52 13.68
C ASP A 79 0.55 13.92 12.32
N VAL A 80 -0.49 13.56 11.57
CA VAL A 80 -0.34 12.88 10.27
C VAL A 80 0.24 13.82 9.22
N ALA A 81 -0.15 15.11 9.23
CA ALA A 81 0.31 16.07 8.23
C ALA A 81 1.81 16.37 8.40
N LEU A 82 2.27 16.46 9.65
CA LEU A 82 3.70 16.62 9.94
C LEU A 82 4.51 15.39 9.50
N GLU A 83 4.02 14.18 9.80
CA GLU A 83 4.67 12.93 9.41
C GLU A 83 4.79 12.83 7.89
N GLU A 84 3.71 13.11 7.15
CA GLU A 84 3.73 13.12 5.68
C GLU A 84 4.74 14.13 5.11
N ALA A 85 4.81 15.33 5.69
CA ALA A 85 5.77 16.34 5.27
C ALA A 85 7.23 15.90 5.53
N GLN A 86 7.50 15.27 6.68
CA GLN A 86 8.83 14.73 7.03
C GLN A 86 9.23 13.57 6.13
N MET A 87 8.29 12.69 5.79
CA MET A 87 8.47 11.61 4.82
C MET A 87 8.87 12.16 3.45
N LEU A 88 8.14 13.16 2.94
CA LEU A 88 8.45 13.80 1.66
C LEU A 88 9.79 14.52 1.68
N GLU A 89 10.12 15.21 2.77
CA GLU A 89 11.45 15.82 2.95
C GLU A 89 12.57 14.77 2.90
N SER A 90 12.39 13.62 3.57
CA SER A 90 13.38 12.53 3.54
C SER A 90 13.58 11.96 2.12
N GLN A 91 12.50 11.88 1.32
CA GLN A 91 12.58 11.48 -0.08
C GLN A 91 13.36 12.50 -0.91
N ILE A 92 13.07 13.80 -0.78
CA ILE A 92 13.77 14.87 -1.49
C ILE A 92 15.26 14.88 -1.15
N ASP A 93 15.59 14.78 0.13
CA ASP A 93 16.97 14.73 0.62
C ASP A 93 17.73 13.52 0.04
N THR A 94 17.09 12.34 0.07
CA THR A 94 17.67 11.10 -0.46
C THR A 94 17.87 11.18 -1.97
N LEU A 95 16.88 11.69 -2.71
CA LEU A 95 16.93 11.82 -4.17
C LEU A 95 18.02 12.80 -4.60
N GLY A 96 18.06 13.99 -3.99
CA GLY A 96 19.06 15.02 -4.27
C GLY A 96 20.48 14.50 -4.05
N LYS A 97 20.74 13.86 -2.90
CA LYS A 97 22.06 13.31 -2.59
C LYS A 97 22.43 12.14 -3.50
N ALA A 98 21.49 11.22 -3.77
CA ALA A 98 21.77 9.98 -4.49
C ALA A 98 21.98 10.18 -6.00
N PHE A 99 21.18 11.04 -6.63
CA PHE A 99 21.11 11.12 -8.09
C PHE A 99 21.61 12.45 -8.65
N GLN A 100 21.60 13.51 -7.84
CA GLN A 100 22.12 14.83 -8.25
C GLN A 100 23.47 15.13 -7.60
N GLY A 101 23.85 14.41 -6.54
CA GLY A 101 25.06 14.70 -5.76
C GLY A 101 24.96 16.02 -4.97
N LEU A 102 23.74 16.51 -4.72
CA LEU A 102 23.48 17.82 -4.12
C LEU A 102 22.65 17.70 -2.83
N THR A 103 22.93 18.58 -1.87
CA THR A 103 22.15 18.68 -0.62
C THR A 103 21.10 19.77 -0.74
N ILE A 104 19.97 19.47 -1.37
CA ILE A 104 18.95 20.49 -1.70
C ILE A 104 18.02 20.85 -0.54
N SER A 105 18.12 20.18 0.61
CA SER A 105 17.22 20.33 1.77
C SER A 105 17.25 21.72 2.42
N CYS A 106 18.33 22.49 2.25
CA CYS A 106 18.36 23.89 2.69
C CYS A 106 17.33 24.76 1.95
N ALA A 107 16.99 24.39 0.71
CA ALA A 107 16.02 25.10 -0.12
C ALA A 107 14.59 25.10 0.47
N ARG A 108 14.32 24.23 1.45
CA ARG A 108 13.05 24.16 2.18
C ARG A 108 12.64 25.49 2.80
N CYS A 109 13.59 26.22 3.39
CA CYS A 109 13.30 27.41 4.20
C CYS A 109 13.66 28.73 3.52
N HIS A 110 14.59 28.70 2.57
CA HIS A 110 15.05 29.86 1.79
C HIS A 110 15.69 29.35 0.50
N ASP A 111 15.94 30.19 -0.49
CA ASP A 111 16.69 29.78 -1.69
C ASP A 111 18.06 29.17 -1.30
N HIS A 112 18.49 28.12 -2.00
CA HIS A 112 19.72 27.41 -1.66
C HIS A 112 20.92 28.37 -1.64
N LYS A 113 21.78 28.23 -0.62
CA LYS A 113 22.82 29.23 -0.33
C LYS A 113 23.86 29.38 -1.45
N PHE A 114 24.23 28.27 -2.08
CA PHE A 114 25.36 28.22 -3.01
C PHE A 114 24.96 27.85 -4.43
N ASP A 115 23.85 27.13 -4.59
CA ASP A 115 23.42 26.58 -5.87
C ASP A 115 22.17 27.31 -6.34
N ALA A 116 21.96 27.39 -7.65
CA ALA A 116 20.80 28.05 -8.27
C ALA A 116 19.53 27.20 -8.13
N ILE A 117 19.12 26.90 -6.90
CA ILE A 117 17.93 26.13 -6.55
C ILE A 117 17.07 27.03 -5.68
N SER A 118 15.96 27.51 -6.25
CA SER A 118 15.05 28.34 -5.49
C SER A 118 14.21 27.49 -4.53
N GLN A 119 13.67 28.13 -3.49
CA GLN A 119 12.66 27.53 -2.63
C GLN A 119 11.44 27.09 -3.45
N ARG A 120 11.10 27.83 -4.52
CA ARG A 120 10.03 27.45 -5.44
C ARG A 120 10.32 26.11 -6.14
N ASP A 121 11.55 25.88 -6.58
CA ASP A 121 11.93 24.61 -7.22
C ASP A 121 11.86 23.44 -6.22
N TYR A 122 12.31 23.68 -4.98
CA TYR A 122 12.17 22.70 -3.90
C TYR A 122 10.70 22.30 -3.67
N TYR A 123 9.79 23.26 -3.55
CA TYR A 123 8.37 22.95 -3.34
C TYR A 123 7.67 22.43 -4.61
N ALA A 124 8.18 22.69 -5.81
CA ALA A 124 7.71 22.02 -7.02
C ALA A 124 8.05 20.53 -7.01
N LEU A 125 9.27 20.16 -6.57
CA LEU A 125 9.64 18.76 -6.36
C LEU A 125 8.83 18.11 -5.23
N PHE A 126 8.62 18.83 -4.12
CA PHE A 126 7.73 18.39 -3.04
C PHE A 126 6.33 18.05 -3.55
N GLY A 127 5.71 18.97 -4.31
CA GLY A 127 4.39 18.73 -4.90
C GLY A 127 4.36 17.54 -5.86
N THR A 128 5.45 17.32 -6.61
CA THR A 128 5.56 16.16 -7.51
C THR A 128 5.56 14.84 -6.74
N LEU A 129 6.37 14.73 -5.69
CA LEU A 129 6.44 13.52 -4.86
C LEU A 129 5.15 13.33 -4.03
N ALA A 130 4.57 14.42 -3.52
CA ALA A 130 3.31 14.40 -2.77
C ALA A 130 2.12 13.95 -3.63
N SER A 131 2.20 14.10 -4.95
CA SER A 131 1.18 13.64 -5.89
C SER A 131 1.25 12.13 -6.15
N GLY A 132 2.35 11.47 -5.75
CA GLY A 132 2.49 10.02 -5.83
C GLY A 132 1.73 9.30 -4.71
N ARG A 133 1.18 8.13 -5.00
CA ARG A 133 0.56 7.27 -3.98
C ARG A 133 1.46 6.09 -3.65
N GLN A 134 1.67 5.89 -2.35
CA GLN A 134 2.34 4.69 -1.85
C GLN A 134 1.39 3.51 -1.93
N THR A 135 1.74 2.51 -2.73
CA THR A 135 0.94 1.29 -2.91
C THR A 135 1.85 0.08 -2.92
N GLN A 136 1.28 -1.07 -2.58
CA GLN A 136 1.92 -2.35 -2.88
C GLN A 136 1.81 -2.60 -4.38
N ALA A 137 2.92 -3.01 -4.98
CA ALA A 137 2.98 -3.37 -6.39
C ALA A 137 3.15 -4.88 -6.54
N VAL A 138 2.41 -5.47 -7.49
CA VAL A 138 2.62 -6.86 -7.87
C VAL A 138 3.82 -6.92 -8.80
N ILE A 139 4.89 -7.57 -8.34
CA ILE A 139 6.14 -7.69 -9.09
C ILE A 139 6.17 -8.91 -9.99
N ASP A 140 5.28 -9.88 -9.80
CA ASP A 140 5.27 -11.10 -10.60
C ASP A 140 5.00 -10.80 -12.08
N ASP A 141 5.69 -11.54 -12.93
CA ASP A 141 5.46 -11.50 -14.37
C ASP A 141 4.01 -11.88 -14.70
N GLU A 142 3.48 -11.31 -15.77
CA GLU A 142 2.10 -11.54 -16.18
C GLU A 142 1.77 -13.03 -16.34
N ALA A 143 2.69 -13.83 -16.89
CA ALA A 143 2.50 -15.27 -17.01
C ALA A 143 2.31 -15.97 -15.66
N VAL A 144 3.02 -15.53 -14.62
CA VAL A 144 2.87 -16.04 -13.25
C VAL A 144 1.54 -15.56 -12.67
N ARG A 145 1.20 -14.28 -12.84
CA ARG A 145 -0.05 -13.71 -12.35
C ARG A 145 -1.29 -14.38 -12.94
N GLN A 146 -1.21 -14.83 -14.19
CA GLN A 146 -2.30 -15.53 -14.86
C GLN A 146 -2.41 -17.01 -14.46
N THR A 147 -1.40 -17.55 -13.76
CA THR A 147 -1.45 -18.92 -13.26
C THR A 147 -2.50 -19.04 -12.15
N GLY A 148 -3.44 -19.98 -12.31
CA GLY A 148 -4.48 -20.23 -11.31
C GLY A 148 -5.65 -19.22 -11.33
N VAL A 149 -5.61 -18.16 -12.14
CA VAL A 149 -6.71 -17.17 -12.21
C VAL A 149 -8.02 -17.81 -12.64
N ALA A 150 -7.98 -18.70 -13.64
CA ALA A 150 -9.17 -19.41 -14.11
C ALA A 150 -9.77 -20.29 -13.00
N GLU A 151 -8.92 -21.03 -12.28
CA GLU A 151 -9.32 -21.88 -11.15
C GLU A 151 -9.87 -21.05 -9.99
N MET A 152 -9.20 -19.97 -9.60
CA MET A 152 -9.67 -19.06 -8.56
C MET A 152 -11.01 -18.41 -8.94
N THR A 153 -11.18 -18.04 -10.20
CA THR A 153 -12.44 -17.46 -10.71
C THR A 153 -13.57 -18.47 -10.63
N ASP A 154 -13.30 -19.72 -10.98
CA ASP A 154 -14.28 -20.79 -10.88
C ASP A 154 -14.61 -21.11 -9.42
N LEU A 155 -13.60 -21.24 -8.56
CA LEU A 155 -13.79 -21.49 -7.13
C LEU A 155 -14.57 -20.35 -6.46
N LYS A 156 -14.29 -19.09 -6.81
CA LYS A 156 -15.06 -17.93 -6.33
C LYS A 156 -16.53 -18.04 -6.73
N ARG A 157 -16.82 -18.47 -7.96
CA ARG A 157 -18.20 -18.69 -8.44
C ARG A 157 -18.87 -19.79 -7.62
N GLN A 158 -18.22 -20.93 -7.45
CA GLN A 158 -18.73 -22.06 -6.66
C GLN A 158 -19.02 -21.63 -5.20
N LEU A 159 -18.07 -20.93 -4.57
CA LEU A 159 -18.22 -20.44 -3.21
C LEU A 159 -19.37 -19.43 -3.10
N THR A 160 -19.49 -18.51 -4.07
CA THR A 160 -20.59 -17.54 -4.10
C THR A 160 -21.95 -18.25 -4.19
N THR A 161 -22.06 -19.27 -5.04
CA THR A 161 -23.28 -20.08 -5.16
C THR A 161 -23.59 -20.82 -3.87
N ALA A 162 -22.60 -21.49 -3.27
CA ALA A 162 -22.79 -22.26 -2.04
C ALA A 162 -23.18 -21.37 -0.85
N VAL A 163 -22.48 -20.24 -0.66
CA VAL A 163 -22.79 -19.26 0.39
C VAL A 163 -24.17 -18.65 0.18
N THR A 164 -24.53 -18.31 -1.07
CA THR A 164 -25.87 -17.77 -1.37
C THR A 164 -26.98 -18.79 -1.08
N ALA A 165 -26.75 -20.07 -1.37
CA ALA A 165 -27.71 -21.13 -1.06
C ALA A 165 -27.90 -21.30 0.45
N ALA A 166 -26.80 -21.41 1.21
CA ALA A 166 -26.85 -21.51 2.67
C ALA A 166 -27.55 -20.29 3.29
N TRP A 167 -27.19 -19.08 2.87
CA TRP A 167 -27.84 -17.86 3.36
C TRP A 167 -29.32 -17.80 3.02
N ARG A 168 -29.76 -18.36 1.89
CA ARG A 168 -31.19 -18.40 1.53
C ARG A 168 -31.97 -19.32 2.46
N GLU A 169 -31.39 -20.46 2.84
CA GLU A 169 -31.97 -21.39 3.82
C GLU A 169 -32.05 -20.73 5.20
N ASP A 170 -30.95 -20.10 5.65
CA ASP A 170 -30.91 -19.37 6.92
C ASP A 170 -31.91 -18.21 6.93
N LEU A 171 -32.01 -17.42 5.85
CA LEU A 171 -32.97 -16.32 5.73
C LEU A 171 -34.43 -16.79 5.72
N ALA A 172 -34.71 -17.98 5.18
CA ALA A 172 -36.05 -18.55 5.22
C ALA A 172 -36.45 -18.95 6.66
N ALA A 173 -35.50 -19.46 7.43
CA ALA A 173 -35.70 -19.78 8.85
C ALA A 173 -35.63 -18.53 9.77
N LEU A 174 -35.04 -17.44 9.29
CA LEU A 174 -34.83 -16.21 10.07
C LEU A 174 -36.16 -15.58 10.52
N GLY A 175 -37.21 -15.63 9.68
CA GLY A 175 -38.53 -15.09 10.04
C GLY A 175 -39.13 -15.80 11.26
N ASP A 176 -39.11 -17.13 11.25
CA ASP A 176 -39.63 -17.95 12.36
C ASP A 176 -38.76 -17.81 13.61
N ALA A 177 -37.43 -17.76 13.45
CA ALA A 177 -36.49 -17.57 14.56
C ALA A 177 -36.64 -16.18 15.20
N LEU A 178 -36.79 -15.12 14.40
CA LEU A 178 -37.07 -13.76 14.89
C LEU A 178 -38.44 -13.72 15.58
N ALA A 179 -39.46 -14.37 15.03
CA ALA A 179 -40.78 -14.43 15.64
C ALA A 179 -40.77 -15.14 17.01
N ALA A 180 -40.03 -16.25 17.14
CA ALA A 180 -39.86 -16.97 18.42
C ALA A 180 -39.07 -16.14 19.46
N GLU A 181 -38.07 -15.38 19.03
CA GLU A 181 -37.31 -14.49 19.91
C GLU A 181 -38.18 -13.28 20.36
N LEU A 182 -38.99 -12.72 19.44
CA LEU A 182 -39.92 -11.61 19.71
C LEU A 182 -41.13 -12.02 20.58
N SER A 183 -41.58 -13.28 20.47
CA SER A 183 -42.61 -13.85 21.33
C SER A 183 -42.10 -14.17 22.74
N GLY A 184 -40.77 -14.21 22.93
CA GLY A 184 -40.11 -14.52 24.20
C GLY A 184 -39.97 -16.03 24.47
N GLU A 185 -40.11 -16.87 23.45
CA GLU A 185 -39.93 -18.32 23.56
C GLU A 185 -38.45 -18.73 23.64
N THR A 186 -37.52 -17.89 23.15
CA THR A 186 -36.07 -18.02 23.33
C THR A 186 -35.39 -16.66 23.55
N ASP A 187 -34.28 -16.64 24.30
CA ASP A 187 -33.37 -15.48 24.46
C ASP A 187 -31.96 -15.89 24.00
N SER A 188 -31.84 -16.19 22.71
CA SER A 188 -30.61 -16.76 22.14
C SER A 188 -29.67 -15.71 21.58
N LEU A 189 -30.17 -14.50 21.28
CA LEU A 189 -29.41 -13.44 20.61
C LEU A 189 -29.10 -12.25 21.52
N GLY A 190 -29.75 -12.10 22.69
CA GLY A 190 -29.50 -11.00 23.63
C GLY A 190 -29.92 -9.61 23.11
N ILE A 191 -30.80 -9.54 22.09
CA ILE A 191 -31.22 -8.29 21.39
C ILE A 191 -32.62 -7.81 21.84
N GLN A 192 -33.17 -8.41 22.89
CA GLN A 192 -34.59 -8.36 23.29
C GLN A 192 -35.28 -6.97 23.39
N PRO A 193 -34.65 -5.85 23.79
CA PRO A 193 -35.40 -4.60 23.96
C PRO A 193 -35.61 -3.80 22.66
N THR A 194 -34.54 -3.60 21.88
CA THR A 194 -34.52 -2.66 20.74
C THR A 194 -35.28 -3.18 19.53
N LEU A 195 -35.23 -4.49 19.27
CA LEU A 195 -35.93 -5.11 18.14
C LEU A 195 -37.45 -5.14 18.33
N ARG A 196 -37.91 -5.32 19.58
CA ARG A 196 -39.33 -5.35 19.92
C ARG A 196 -40.01 -4.00 19.68
N THR A 197 -39.32 -2.90 20.04
CA THR A 197 -39.79 -1.54 19.77
C THR A 197 -39.93 -1.26 18.27
N LEU A 198 -39.00 -1.75 17.44
CA LEU A 198 -39.06 -1.57 15.99
C LEU A 198 -40.19 -2.39 15.36
N LEU A 199 -40.49 -3.59 15.88
CA LEU A 199 -41.59 -4.42 15.41
C LEU A 199 -42.96 -3.80 15.72
N ASP A 200 -43.13 -3.28 16.95
CA ASP A 200 -44.35 -2.59 17.36
C ASP A 200 -44.62 -1.34 16.50
N GLN A 201 -43.55 -0.62 16.12
CA GLN A 201 -43.63 0.51 15.20
C GLN A 201 -44.00 0.11 13.77
N ALA A 202 -43.51 -1.05 13.30
CA ALA A 202 -43.81 -1.55 11.96
C ALA A 202 -45.23 -2.13 11.83
N GLN A 203 -45.80 -2.69 12.90
CA GLN A 203 -47.18 -3.21 12.94
C GLN A 203 -48.23 -2.12 13.17
N ALA A 204 -47.83 -0.97 13.70
CA ALA A 204 -48.69 0.20 13.87
C ALA A 204 -48.79 1.10 12.62
N ALA A 205 -48.04 0.78 11.56
CA ALA A 205 -48.05 1.45 10.26
C ALA A 205 -48.83 0.65 9.22
#